data_AF-E6Q9F7-F1
#
_entry.id   AF-E6Q9F7-F1
#
_cell.length_a   1.000
_cell.length_b   1.000
_cell.length_c   1.000
_cell.angle_alpha   90.00
_cell.angle_beta   90.00
_cell.angle_gamma   90.00
#
_symmetry.space_group_name_H-M   'P 1'
#
loop_
_entity.id
_entity.type
_entity.pdbx_description
1 polymer ?
#
loop_
_entity_poly.entity_id
_entity_poly.type
_entity_poly.pdbx_seq_one_letter_code
_entity_poly.pdbx_strand_id
1 'polypeptide(L)' 'MYLDISIIHLQRLGVRTPPAEWREEALRWALQRGSRSGRVARQFARHWAGSRALAAR' A
#
# COMPACT_ATOMS: atom_id res chain seq x y z
N MET A 1 1.17 -12.36 -4.76
CA MET A 1 0.57 -11.52 -5.82
C MET A 1 0.15 -10.13 -5.34
N TYR A 2 -0.82 -9.98 -4.41
CA TYR A 2 -1.28 -8.65 -3.95
C TYR A 2 -0.18 -7.80 -3.30
N LEU A 3 0.50 -8.34 -2.28
CA LEU A 3 1.57 -7.61 -1.57
C LEU A 3 2.74 -7.27 -2.50
N ASP A 4 3.07 -8.17 -3.44
CA ASP A 4 4.11 -7.93 -4.44
C ASP A 4 3.74 -6.76 -5.37
N ILE A 5 2.47 -6.65 -5.75
CA ILE A 5 1.99 -5.51 -6.55
C ILE A 5 1.92 -4.23 -5.70
N SER A 6 1.58 -4.34 -4.41
CA SER A 6 1.60 -3.20 -3.49
C SER A 6 3.01 -2.61 -3.36
N ILE A 7 4.06 -3.43 -3.19
CA ILE A 7 5.43 -2.92 -3.11
C ILE A 7 5.88 -2.27 -4.40
N ILE A 8 5.53 -2.82 -5.58
CA ILE A 8 5.82 -2.19 -6.87
C ILE A 8 5.19 -0.80 -6.95
N HIS A 9 3.93 -0.65 -6.52
CA HIS A 9 3.26 0.64 -6.56
C HIS A 9 3.79 1.64 -5.52
N LEU A 10 4.14 1.18 -4.31
CA LEU A 10 4.79 2.01 -3.29
C LEU A 10 6.14 2.53 -3.80
N GLN A 11 6.97 1.66 -4.37
CA GLN A 11 8.26 2.04 -4.95
C GLN A 11 8.12 3.07 -6.08
N ARG A 12 7.10 2.94 -6.94
CA ARG A 12 6.79 3.93 -7.98
C ARG A 12 6.36 5.29 -7.44
N LEU A 13 5.84 5.35 -6.21
CA LEU A 13 5.49 6.58 -5.51
C LEU A 13 6.68 7.15 -4.69
N GLY A 14 7.88 6.58 -4.83
CA GLY A 14 9.07 7.00 -4.09
C GLY A 14 9.14 6.44 -2.66
N VAL A 15 8.17 5.62 -2.25
CA VAL A 15 8.17 4.98 -0.94
C VAL A 15 9.13 3.78 -0.96
N ARG A 16 10.22 3.87 -0.18
CA ARG A 16 11.24 2.82 -0.02
C ARG A 16 11.34 2.38 1.44
N THR A 17 10.26 1.81 1.95
CA THR A 17 10.19 1.27 3.31
C THR A 17 10.09 -0.27 3.31
N PRO A 18 10.66 -0.98 4.30
CA PRO A 18 10.48 -2.42 4.43
C PRO A 18 9.01 -2.84 4.53
N PRO A 19 8.64 -4.05 4.07
CA PRO A 19 7.28 -4.58 4.19
C PRO A 19 6.68 -4.53 5.60
N ALA A 20 7.51 -4.62 6.65
CA ALA A 20 7.08 -4.54 8.04
C ALA A 20 6.24 -3.29 8.35
N GLU A 21 6.48 -2.17 7.65
CA GLU A 21 5.79 -0.90 7.94
C GLU A 21 4.42 -0.74 7.26
N TRP A 22 4.12 -1.52 6.22
CA TRP A 22 2.90 -1.33 5.43
C TRP A 22 2.11 -2.62 5.17
N ARG A 23 2.71 -3.80 5.39
CA ARG A 23 2.10 -5.10 5.06
C ARG A 23 0.80 -5.34 5.81
N GLU A 24 0.77 -5.05 7.10
CA GLU A 24 -0.43 -5.28 7.91
C GLU A 24 -1.59 -4.37 7.48
N GLU A 25 -1.32 -3.07 7.29
CA GLU A 25 -2.30 -2.12 6.75
C GLU A 25 -2.80 -2.54 5.36
N ALA A 26 -1.92 -3.04 4.49
CA ALA A 26 -2.31 -3.55 3.17
C ALA A 26 -3.27 -4.75 3.27
N LEU A 27 -3.00 -5.68 4.19
CA LEU A 27 -3.86 -6.85 4.39
C LEU A 27 -5.24 -6.44 4.94
N ARG A 28 -5.27 -5.51 5.90
CA ARG A 28 -6.53 -4.95 6.43
C ARG A 28 -7.29 -4.19 5.34
N TRP A 29 -6.61 -3.41 4.52
CA TRP A 29 -7.20 -2.69 3.39
C TRP A 29 -7.86 -3.63 2.38
N ALA A 30 -7.15 -4.70 1.98
CA ALA A 30 -7.69 -5.70 1.08
C ALA A 30 -8.89 -6.46 1.66
N LEU A 31 -8.86 -6.74 2.97
CA LEU A 31 -9.97 -7.37 3.69
C LEU A 31 -11.22 -6.49 3.68
N GLN A 32 -11.09 -5.20 4.03
CA GLN A 32 -12.21 -4.24 4.02
C GLN A 32 -12.84 -4.07 2.64
N ARG A 33 -12.04 -4.19 1.58
CA ARG A 33 -12.49 -4.10 0.18
C ARG A 33 -12.99 -5.43 -0.39
N GLY A 34 -12.86 -6.54 0.35
CA GLY A 34 -13.18 -7.88 -0.13
C GLY A 34 -12.39 -8.31 -1.38
N SER A 35 -11.22 -7.72 -1.64
CA SER A 35 -10.47 -7.95 -2.89
C SER A 35 -8.96 -7.77 -2.73
N ARG A 36 -8.21 -8.68 -3.35
CA ARG A 36 -6.73 -8.69 -3.41
C ARG A 36 -6.20 -8.47 -4.83
N SER A 37 -6.93 -7.72 -5.65
CA SER A 37 -6.55 -7.44 -7.05
C SER A 37 -5.42 -6.41 -7.17
N GLY A 38 -4.76 -6.38 -8.33
CA GLY A 38 -3.76 -5.34 -8.62
C GLY A 38 -4.32 -3.91 -8.61
N ARG A 39 -5.62 -3.74 -8.93
CA ARG A 39 -6.30 -2.43 -8.80
C ARG A 39 -6.38 -1.98 -7.34
N VAL A 40 -6.77 -2.89 -6.43
CA VAL A 40 -6.83 -2.58 -4.99
C VAL A 40 -5.44 -2.34 -4.42
N ALA A 41 -4.41 -3.06 -4.88
CA ALA A 41 -3.01 -2.81 -4.49
C ALA A 41 -2.56 -1.39 -4.87
N ARG A 42 -2.90 -0.92 -6.08
CA ARG A 42 -2.61 0.45 -6.51
C ARG A 42 -3.33 1.50 -5.66
N GLN A 43 -4.60 1.25 -5.32
CA GLN A 43 -5.37 2.15 -4.44
C GLN A 43 -4.75 2.22 -3.05
N PHE A 44 -4.42 1.07 -2.46
CA PHE A 44 -3.72 0.99 -1.19
C PHE A 44 -2.42 1.81 -1.21
N ALA A 45 -1.55 1.60 -2.20
CA ALA A 45 -0.26 2.29 -2.28
C ALA A 45 -0.42 3.82 -2.30
N ARG A 46 -1.39 4.34 -3.06
CA ARG A 46 -1.67 5.79 -3.11
C ARG A 46 -2.20 6.31 -1.78
N HIS A 47 -3.11 5.57 -1.15
CA HIS A 47 -3.67 5.93 0.15
C HIS A 47 -2.58 5.97 1.23
N TRP A 48 -1.81 4.90 1.35
CA TRP A 48 -0.77 4.76 2.36
C TRP A 48 0.32 5.83 2.18
N ALA A 49 0.84 6.02 0.96
CA ALA A 49 1.86 7.03 0.67
C ALA A 49 1.36 8.46 0.97
N GLY A 50 0.12 8.78 0.57
CA GLY A 50 -0.48 10.08 0.86
C GLY A 50 -0.68 10.33 2.35
N SER A 51 -1.13 9.30 3.09
CA SER A 51 -1.29 9.38 4.55
C SER A 51 0.05 9.63 5.26
N ARG A 52 1.13 8.95 4.86
CA ARG A 52 2.46 9.19 5.43
C ARG A 52 3.00 10.58 5.10
N ALA A 53 2.80 11.05 3.87
CA ALA A 53 3.23 12.39 3.47
C ALA A 53 2.52 13.49 4.26
N LEU A 54 1.22 13.30 4.57
CA LEU A 54 0.46 14.25 5.38
C LEU A 54 0.89 14.21 6.86
N ALA A 55 1.16 13.03 7.41
CA ALA A 55 1.59 12.87 8.80
C ALA A 55 3.02 13.37 9.08
N ALA A 56 3.87 13.44 8.04
CA ALA A 56 5.23 13.94 8.14
C ALA A 56 5.34 15.48 8.07
N ARG A 57 4.21 16.18 7.93
CA ARG A 57 4.12 17.63 7.83
C ARG A 57 3.64 18.24 9.14
#